data_AF-A0A377C7G8-F1
#
_entry.id   AF-A0A377C7G8-F1
#
_cell.length_a   1.000
_cell.length_b   1.000
_cell.length_c   1.000
_cell.angle_alpha   90.00
_cell.angle_beta   90.00
_cell.angle_gamma   90.00
#
_symmetry.space_group_name_H-M   'P 1'
#
loop_
_entity.id
_entity.type
_entity.pdbx_description
1 polymer ?
#
loop_
_entity_poly.entity_id
_entity_poly.type
_entity_poly.pdbx_seq_one_letter_code
_entity_poly.pdbx_strand_id
1 'polypeptide(L)'
;MKNKSGNSCYREAVNIHSSLELSFILHKYHLRVDEKKSRNVFSAIRDELILDGDSRQNLATFCQTWLDDEIRELLNLAIDKT
;
A
#
# COMPACT_ATOMS: atom_id res chain seq x y z
N MET A 1 30.39 15.24 -32.14
CA MET A 1 30.84 15.10 -30.74
C MET A 1 29.61 15.18 -29.83
N LYS A 2 29.37 14.11 -29.04
CA LYS A 2 28.73 14.02 -27.70
C LYS A 2 27.48 14.89 -27.44
N ASN A 3 26.30 14.40 -27.05
CA ASN A 3 25.89 13.13 -26.44
C ASN A 3 24.45 12.78 -26.85
N LYS A 4 24.26 11.61 -27.45
CA LYS A 4 23.02 10.85 -27.23
C LYS A 4 23.12 10.29 -25.82
N SER A 5 22.39 10.83 -24.84
CA SER A 5 22.20 10.12 -23.57
C SER A 5 21.25 8.97 -23.85
N GLY A 6 21.82 7.88 -24.35
CA GLY A 6 21.14 6.61 -24.54
C GLY A 6 20.60 6.11 -23.21
N ASN A 7 19.28 5.91 -23.20
CA ASN A 7 18.56 4.72 -22.80
C ASN A 7 18.97 3.97 -21.52
N SER A 8 17.89 3.65 -20.79
CA SER A 8 17.76 2.57 -19.84
C SER A 8 18.36 2.86 -18.48
N CYS A 9 17.52 3.29 -17.54
CA CYS A 9 16.90 2.31 -16.66
C CYS A 9 16.08 3.10 -15.62
N TYR A 10 14.76 3.12 -15.77
CA TYR A 10 13.92 3.00 -14.59
C TYR A 10 14.36 1.67 -13.96
N ARG A 11 15.40 1.69 -13.11
CA ARG A 11 15.63 0.59 -12.18
C ARG A 11 14.49 0.70 -11.21
N GLU A 12 13.33 0.20 -11.66
CA GLU A 12 12.36 -0.40 -10.78
C GLU A 12 13.20 -1.26 -9.84
N ALA A 13 13.35 -0.81 -8.59
CA ALA A 13 14.02 -1.63 -7.62
C ALA A 13 13.31 -2.97 -7.69
N VAL A 14 14.04 -4.02 -8.11
CA VAL A 14 13.47 -5.36 -8.29
C VAL A 14 12.79 -5.80 -6.98
N ASN A 15 13.26 -5.25 -5.85
CA ASN A 15 12.67 -5.38 -4.54
C ASN A 15 12.20 -4.00 -3.99
N ILE A 16 10.92 -3.89 -3.66
CA ILE A 16 10.30 -2.68 -3.07
C ILE A 16 10.90 -2.36 -1.70
N HIS A 17 11.21 -3.39 -0.91
CA HIS A 17 11.75 -3.25 0.45
C HIS A 17 13.22 -2.79 0.47
N SER A 18 13.92 -2.77 -0.67
CA SER A 18 15.26 -2.16 -0.75
C SER A 18 15.22 -0.67 -1.12
N SER A 19 14.04 -0.05 -1.19
CA SER A 19 13.91 1.38 -1.45
C SER A 19 14.26 2.22 -0.22
N LEU A 20 14.95 3.33 -0.43
CA LEU A 20 15.28 4.29 0.63
C LEU A 20 14.02 4.93 1.24
N GLU A 21 12.93 5.00 0.48
CA GLU A 21 11.66 5.59 0.92
C GLU A 21 11.03 4.82 2.09
N LEU A 22 11.13 3.49 2.09
CA LEU A 22 10.61 2.60 3.14
C LEU A 22 11.50 2.55 4.39
N SER A 23 12.68 3.18 4.36
CA SER A 23 13.58 3.24 5.52
C SER A 23 13.14 4.27 6.57
N PHE A 24 12.18 5.13 6.24
CA PHE A 24 11.67 6.18 7.13
C PHE A 24 10.21 5.94 7.48
N ILE A 25 9.79 6.45 8.64
CA ILE A 25 8.40 6.38 9.10
C ILE A 25 7.51 7.25 8.20
N LEU A 26 6.27 6.81 7.97
CA LEU A 26 5.25 7.59 7.25
C LEU A 26 4.91 8.88 7.99
N HIS A 27 4.64 9.95 7.23
CA HIS A 27 4.38 11.27 7.80
C HIS A 27 2.96 11.33 8.37
N LYS A 28 2.81 11.63 9.66
CA LYS A 28 1.52 11.60 10.37
C LYS A 28 0.81 12.95 10.47
N TYR A 29 1.55 14.07 10.39
CA TYR A 29 1.05 15.38 10.82
C TYR A 29 0.99 16.46 9.71
N HIS A 30 1.73 16.29 8.62
CA HIS A 30 1.78 17.27 7.54
C HIS A 30 1.74 16.58 6.19
N LEU A 31 0.99 17.17 5.26
CA LEU A 31 0.98 16.75 3.87
C LEU A 31 2.35 17.07 3.24
N ARG A 32 2.90 16.11 2.51
CA ARG A 32 4.14 16.30 1.75
C ARG A 32 3.89 17.07 0.47
N VAL A 33 4.91 17.82 0.06
CA VAL A 33 4.94 18.52 -1.24
C VAL A 33 5.49 17.59 -2.33
N ASP A 34 6.30 16.60 -1.98
CA ASP A 34 6.85 15.62 -2.91
C ASP A 34 5.96 14.37 -3.03
N GLU A 35 5.84 13.87 -4.26
CA GLU A 35 5.16 12.61 -4.54
C GLU A 35 6.05 11.41 -4.20
N LYS A 36 5.40 10.31 -3.80
CA LYS A 36 6.04 9.01 -3.54
C LYS A 36 5.54 7.97 -4.53
N LYS A 37 6.34 6.93 -4.78
CA LYS A 37 5.90 5.83 -5.65
C LYS A 37 4.72 5.10 -4.99
N SER A 38 3.57 5.07 -5.67
CA SER A 38 2.33 4.43 -5.19
C SER A 38 2.55 3.02 -4.62
N ARG A 39 3.35 2.19 -5.30
CA ARG A 39 3.66 0.82 -4.85
C ARG A 39 4.43 0.77 -3.52
N ASN A 40 5.36 1.70 -3.30
CA ASN A 40 6.13 1.78 -2.05
C ASN A 40 5.23 2.22 -0.90
N VAL A 41 4.35 3.20 -1.15
CA VAL A 41 3.36 3.68 -0.18
C VAL A 41 2.36 2.59 0.19
N PHE A 42 1.84 1.86 -0.81
CA PHE A 42 0.96 0.72 -0.57
C PHE A 42 1.61 -0.34 0.32
N SER A 43 2.87 -0.71 0.03
CA SER A 43 3.63 -1.64 0.86
C SER A 43 3.82 -1.13 2.28
N ALA A 44 4.20 0.15 2.45
CA ALA A 44 4.38 0.74 3.78
C ALA A 44 3.09 0.70 4.63
N ILE A 45 1.95 1.07 4.04
CA ILE A 45 0.65 1.04 4.73
C ILE A 45 0.22 -0.40 5.04
N ARG A 46 0.41 -1.32 4.08
CA ARG A 46 0.11 -2.74 4.28
C ARG A 46 0.94 -3.33 5.42
N ASP A 47 2.22 -2.98 5.51
CA ASP A 47 3.12 -3.47 6.55
C ASP A 47 2.73 -2.93 7.93
N GLU A 48 2.26 -1.68 8.03
CA GLU A 48 1.71 -1.11 9.27
C GLU A 48 0.41 -1.84 9.70
N LEU A 49 -0.48 -2.15 8.76
CA LEU A 49 -1.74 -2.88 9.03
C LEU A 49 -1.53 -4.31 9.58
N ILE A 50 -0.37 -4.92 9.37
CA ILE A 50 -0.06 -6.24 9.97
C ILE A 50 -0.05 -6.17 11.51
N LEU A 51 0.18 -4.97 12.08
CA LEU A 51 0.17 -4.75 13.52
C LEU A 51 -1.23 -4.79 14.14
N ASP A 52 -2.30 -4.66 13.34
CA ASP A 52 -3.69 -4.68 13.83
C ASP A 52 -4.16 -6.08 14.26
N GLY A 53 -3.45 -7.13 13.85
CA GLY A 53 -3.79 -8.53 14.15
C GLY A 53 -4.91 -9.10 13.28
N ASP A 54 -5.22 -10.40 13.47
CA ASP A 54 -6.26 -11.09 12.72
C ASP A 54 -7.65 -10.81 13.34
N SER A 55 -8.55 -10.21 12.55
CA SER A 55 -9.91 -9.91 12.98
C SER A 55 -10.71 -11.15 13.39
N ARG A 56 -10.39 -12.34 12.86
CA ARG A 56 -11.07 -13.59 13.25
C ARG A 56 -10.76 -14.02 14.69
N GLN A 57 -9.65 -13.53 15.25
CA GLN A 57 -9.25 -13.80 16.63
C GLN A 57 -9.79 -12.76 17.61
N ASN A 58 -10.44 -11.71 17.12
CA ASN A 58 -11.05 -10.68 17.96
C ASN A 58 -12.41 -11.15 18.51
N LEU A 59 -12.42 -11.69 19.72
CA LEU A 59 -13.63 -12.12 20.43
C LEU A 59 -14.33 -11.00 21.21
N ALA A 60 -13.80 -9.76 21.18
CA ALA A 60 -14.33 -8.64 21.93
C ALA A 60 -15.33 -7.77 21.14
N THR A 61 -15.49 -8.03 19.83
CA THR A 61 -16.38 -7.27 18.95
C THR A 61 -17.68 -8.02 18.64
N PHE A 62 -18.77 -7.27 18.42
CA PHE A 62 -20.04 -7.79 17.88
C PHE A 62 -20.14 -7.68 16.35
N CYS A 63 -19.20 -6.99 15.70
CA CYS A 63 -19.20 -6.82 14.26
C CYS A 63 -18.83 -8.11 13.53
N GLN A 64 -19.32 -8.26 12.29
CA GLN A 64 -18.96 -9.38 11.41
C GLN A 64 -17.48 -9.31 11.01
N THR A 65 -16.71 -10.38 11.23
CA THR A 65 -15.27 -10.47 10.89
C THR A 65 -14.98 -11.45 9.74
N TRP A 66 -16.04 -11.98 9.12
CA TRP A 66 -15.96 -12.91 8.00
C TRP A 66 -17.05 -12.63 6.96
N LEU A 67 -16.70 -12.68 5.68
CA LEU A 67 -17.62 -12.46 4.56
C LEU A 67 -17.43 -13.58 3.53
N ASP A 68 -18.54 -14.10 3.01
CA ASP A 68 -18.57 -14.97 1.84
C ASP A 68 -17.96 -14.28 0.61
N ASP A 69 -17.49 -15.08 -0.35
CA ASP A 69 -16.78 -14.56 -1.52
C ASP A 69 -17.72 -13.76 -2.44
N GLU A 70 -18.98 -14.16 -2.56
CA GLU A 70 -20.02 -13.45 -3.31
C GLU A 70 -20.30 -12.06 -2.73
N ILE A 71 -20.29 -11.94 -1.40
CA ILE A 71 -20.47 -10.65 -0.73
C ILE A 71 -19.25 -9.76 -0.97
N ARG A 72 -18.03 -10.33 -0.91
CA ARG A 72 -16.79 -9.60 -1.20
C ARG A 72 -16.76 -9.10 -2.65
N GLU A 73 -17.23 -9.90 -3.60
CA GLU A 73 -17.34 -9.51 -5.01
C GLU A 73 -18.31 -8.35 -5.19
N LEU A 74 -19.52 -8.43 -4.60
CA LEU A 74 -20.49 -7.34 -4.64
C LEU A 74 -19.95 -6.04 -4.04
N LEU A 75 -19.22 -6.12 -2.92
CA LEU A 75 -18.60 -4.95 -2.29
C LEU A 75 -17.52 -4.32 -3.18
N ASN A 76 -16.68 -5.13 -3.83
CA ASN A 76 -15.68 -4.63 -4.78
C ASN A 76 -16.32 -3.93 -5.98
N LEU A 77 -17.45 -4.44 -6.50
CA LEU A 77 -18.20 -3.81 -7.60
C LEU A 77 -18.93 -2.52 -7.19
N ALA A 78 -19.14 -2.32 -5.89
CA ALA A 78 -19.83 -1.16 -5.33
C ALA A 78 -18.92 -0.12 -4.72
N ILE A 79 -17.59 -0.30 -4.75
CA ILE A 79 -16.64 0.58 -4.05
C ILE A 79 -16.71 2.05 -4.49
N ASP A 80 -17.03 2.30 -5.75
CA ASP A 80 -17.17 3.66 -6.34
C ASP A 80 -18.62 4.14 -6.40
N LYS A 81 -19.58 3.37 -5.89
CA LYS A 81 -21.00 3.75 -5.89
C LYS A 81 -21.29 4.57 -4.63
N THR A 82 -21.39 5.88 -4.81
CA THR A 82 -21.93 6.82 -3.81
C THR A 82 -23.31 7.31 -4.23
#